data_AF-A0A7X2M6N7-F1
#
_entry.id   AF-A0A7X2M6N7-F1
#
_cell.length_a   1.000
_cell.length_b   1.000
_cell.length_c   1.000
_cell.angle_alpha   90.00
_cell.angle_beta   90.00
_cell.angle_gamma   90.00
#
_symmetry.space_group_name_H-M   'P 1'
#
loop_
_entity.id
_entity.type
_entity.pdbx_description
1 polymer ?
#
loop_
_entity_poly.entity_id
_entity_poly.type
_entity_poly.pdbx_seq_one_letter_code
_entity_poly.pdbx_strand_id
1 'polypeptide(L)'
;MKKMNIDLNDKNYRFPALFIVTAFILVITAGITFARYVLQENHSGAAEAEAFYFTSDFLKEVSENKVYHIDPKAGSFDITFSNSADSKRITQKAITFDINVEGGTLTSAENLILNGSSKDEEKVTITPDPGSSKVTVTASSSTPYKKTLKAEFVLEPGNQYSIEDAENNRAAVLTITCVETPSDGITLIVPSGVIPDAANTMITKEQDGSFKFSPKESGVYTLVLLKKEVEKNLSRPEKDFEEADKIDLTAGEAQ
;
A
#
# COMPACT_ATOMS: atom_id res chain seq x y z
N MET A 1 34.09 -61.74 -82.26
CA MET A 1 33.76 -60.75 -81.21
C MET A 1 34.16 -61.33 -79.85
N LYS A 2 35.10 -60.67 -79.17
CA LYS A 2 35.69 -61.12 -77.89
C LYS A 2 34.76 -60.72 -76.74
N LYS A 3 34.21 -61.68 -75.99
CA LYS A 3 33.53 -61.42 -74.72
C LYS A 3 34.58 -61.23 -73.63
N MET A 4 34.51 -60.09 -72.94
CA MET A 4 35.35 -59.74 -71.80
C MET A 4 34.67 -60.29 -70.54
N ASN A 5 35.27 -61.28 -69.89
CA ASN A 5 34.92 -61.70 -68.54
C ASN A 5 35.93 -61.05 -67.60
N ILE A 6 35.46 -60.19 -66.70
CA ILE A 6 36.26 -59.66 -65.60
C ILE A 6 35.89 -60.49 -64.39
N ASP A 7 36.87 -61.26 -63.91
CA ASP A 7 36.78 -62.06 -62.69
C ASP A 7 37.08 -61.13 -61.49
N LEU A 8 36.14 -61.06 -60.55
CA LEU A 8 36.24 -60.26 -59.33
C LEU A 8 36.70 -61.18 -58.19
N ASN A 9 38.00 -61.22 -57.92
CA ASN A 9 38.49 -61.76 -56.66
C ASN A 9 39.75 -61.02 -56.20
N ASP A 10 39.56 -59.86 -55.57
CA ASP A 10 40.65 -59.13 -54.91
C ASP A 10 40.42 -59.11 -53.39
N LYS A 11 41.21 -59.93 -52.69
CA LYS A 11 40.95 -60.37 -51.31
C LYS A 11 41.63 -59.51 -50.24
N ASN A 12 42.05 -58.28 -50.57
CA ASN A 12 42.87 -57.44 -49.68
C ASN A 12 42.22 -56.13 -49.16
N TYR A 13 40.94 -55.87 -49.42
CA TYR A 13 40.26 -54.66 -48.89
C TYR A 13 39.38 -54.90 -47.64
N ARG A 14 39.33 -56.13 -47.10
CA ARG A 14 38.38 -56.48 -46.02
C ARG A 14 38.79 -56.03 -44.62
N PHE A 15 40.08 -55.76 -44.37
CA PHE A 15 40.57 -55.26 -43.08
C PHE A 15 40.45 -53.73 -42.88
N PRO A 16 40.80 -52.85 -43.84
CA PRO A 16 40.66 -51.40 -43.63
C PRO A 16 39.19 -50.93 -43.67
N ALA A 17 38.32 -51.60 -44.42
CA ALA A 17 36.89 -51.27 -44.47
C ALA A 17 36.16 -51.57 -43.14
N LEU A 18 36.56 -52.64 -42.43
CA LEU A 18 35.95 -53.01 -41.14
C LEU A 18 36.31 -52.01 -40.03
N PHE A 19 37.53 -51.46 -40.06
CA PHE A 19 37.96 -50.42 -39.12
C PHE A 19 37.21 -49.10 -39.33
N ILE A 20 36.98 -48.70 -40.57
CA ILE A 20 36.25 -47.47 -40.91
C ILE A 20 34.77 -47.57 -40.46
N VAL A 21 34.12 -48.72 -40.67
CA VAL A 21 32.73 -48.93 -40.23
C VAL A 21 32.63 -48.96 -38.71
N THR A 22 33.58 -49.59 -38.01
CA THR A 22 33.60 -49.65 -36.54
C THR A 22 33.85 -48.28 -35.91
N ALA A 23 34.74 -47.48 -36.50
CA ALA A 23 34.99 -46.10 -36.07
C ALA A 23 33.75 -45.21 -36.29
N PHE A 24 33.02 -45.40 -37.39
CA PHE A 24 31.78 -44.66 -37.66
C PHE A 24 30.66 -44.98 -36.65
N ILE A 25 30.51 -46.25 -36.25
CA ILE A 25 29.52 -46.67 -35.27
C ILE A 25 29.83 -46.09 -33.87
N LEU A 26 31.10 -46.05 -33.47
CA LEU A 26 31.52 -45.45 -32.19
C LEU A 26 31.23 -43.95 -32.12
N VAL A 27 31.47 -43.19 -33.21
CA VAL A 27 31.19 -41.74 -33.26
C VAL A 27 29.68 -41.46 -33.18
N ILE A 28 28.83 -42.28 -33.81
CA ILE A 28 27.37 -42.14 -33.74
C ILE A 28 26.85 -42.40 -32.31
N THR A 29 27.37 -43.42 -31.61
CA THR A 29 26.94 -43.71 -30.23
C THR A 29 27.39 -42.66 -29.21
N ALA A 30 28.58 -42.07 -29.38
CA ALA A 30 29.05 -40.97 -28.54
C ALA A 30 28.20 -39.69 -28.75
N GLY A 31 27.80 -39.40 -30.00
CA GLY A 31 26.91 -38.27 -30.32
C GLY A 31 25.50 -38.40 -29.75
N ILE A 32 24.92 -39.60 -29.77
CA ILE A 32 23.60 -39.88 -29.17
C ILE A 32 23.62 -39.71 -27.65
N THR A 33 24.74 -40.07 -27.00
CA THR A 33 24.90 -39.96 -25.54
C THR A 33 25.05 -38.51 -25.09
N PHE A 34 25.84 -37.70 -25.81
CA PHE A 34 25.92 -36.24 -25.57
C PHE A 34 24.59 -35.53 -25.85
N ALA A 35 23.87 -35.90 -26.93
CA ALA A 35 22.56 -35.33 -27.21
C ALA A 35 21.55 -35.65 -26.12
N ARG A 36 21.52 -36.89 -25.59
CA ARG A 36 20.67 -37.24 -24.44
C ARG A 36 21.08 -36.53 -23.17
N TYR A 37 22.38 -36.35 -22.91
CA TYR A 37 22.86 -35.67 -21.71
C TYR A 37 22.51 -34.16 -21.72
N VAL A 38 22.69 -33.49 -22.87
CA VAL A 38 22.32 -32.07 -23.05
C VAL A 38 20.80 -31.86 -23.12
N LEU A 39 20.03 -32.82 -23.65
CA LEU A 39 18.56 -32.78 -23.58
C LEU A 39 18.02 -33.10 -22.19
N GLN A 40 18.72 -33.89 -21.38
CA GLN A 40 18.30 -34.24 -20.02
C GLN A 40 18.61 -33.13 -19.00
N GLU A 41 19.64 -32.30 -19.23
CA GLU A 41 19.85 -31.07 -18.46
C GLU A 41 18.85 -29.95 -18.85
N ASN A 42 18.31 -29.95 -20.07
CA ASN A 42 17.30 -28.98 -20.52
C ASN A 42 15.85 -29.32 -20.13
N HIS A 43 15.61 -30.43 -19.43
CA HIS A 43 14.30 -30.75 -18.86
C HIS A 43 14.26 -30.67 -17.33
N SER A 44 15.19 -29.92 -16.73
CA SER A 44 14.95 -29.28 -15.44
C SER A 44 14.32 -27.90 -15.66
N GLY A 45 13.27 -27.86 -16.48
CA GLY A 45 12.37 -26.73 -16.54
C GLY A 45 11.56 -26.70 -15.26
N ALA A 46 12.20 -26.28 -14.15
CA ALA A 46 11.44 -25.63 -13.09
C ALA A 46 10.69 -24.51 -13.81
N ALA A 47 9.39 -24.71 -14.04
CA ALA A 47 8.54 -23.70 -14.64
C ALA A 47 8.77 -22.43 -13.80
N GLU A 48 9.43 -21.43 -14.36
CA GLU A 48 9.56 -20.14 -13.68
C GLU A 48 8.15 -19.69 -13.35
N ALA A 49 7.88 -19.52 -12.06
CA ALA A 49 6.59 -19.06 -11.61
C ALA A 49 6.35 -17.70 -12.27
N GLU A 50 5.34 -17.64 -13.13
CA GLU A 50 4.93 -16.42 -13.80
C GLU A 50 4.75 -15.32 -12.76
N ALA A 51 5.33 -14.13 -13.02
CA ALA A 51 5.34 -13.05 -12.05
C ALA A 51 3.91 -12.68 -11.63
N PHE A 52 3.65 -12.73 -10.32
CA PHE A 52 2.34 -12.52 -9.73
C PHE A 52 2.36 -11.34 -8.76
N TYR A 53 1.64 -10.30 -9.11
CA TYR A 53 1.51 -9.07 -8.37
C TYR A 53 0.07 -8.86 -7.98
N PHE A 54 -0.27 -9.20 -6.74
CA PHE A 54 -1.49 -8.79 -6.07
C PHE A 54 -1.06 -7.83 -4.94
N THR A 55 -1.35 -6.55 -5.11
CA THR A 55 -0.85 -5.46 -4.27
C THR A 55 -2.00 -4.57 -3.79
N SER A 56 -1.75 -3.80 -2.72
CA SER A 56 -2.66 -2.78 -2.20
C SER A 56 -1.87 -1.59 -1.66
N ASP A 57 -2.50 -0.41 -1.73
CA ASP A 57 -2.04 0.80 -1.06
C ASP A 57 -1.82 0.57 0.44
N PHE A 58 -2.80 0.01 1.14
CA PHE A 58 -2.77 -0.23 2.58
C PHE A 58 -2.40 -1.66 2.99
N LEU A 59 -2.99 -2.68 2.36
CA LEU A 59 -2.81 -4.05 2.81
C LEU A 59 -1.45 -4.61 2.36
N LYS A 60 -0.75 -5.28 3.28
CA LYS A 60 0.55 -5.91 3.04
C LYS A 60 0.52 -7.40 3.40
N GLU A 61 1.63 -8.09 3.20
CA GLU A 61 1.69 -9.52 3.54
C GLU A 61 1.46 -9.73 5.04
N VAL A 62 0.81 -10.84 5.40
CA VAL A 62 0.36 -11.11 6.79
C VAL A 62 1.52 -11.02 7.79
N SER A 63 2.73 -11.43 7.40
CA SER A 63 3.94 -11.34 8.24
C SER A 63 4.35 -9.92 8.61
N GLU A 64 3.91 -8.90 7.85
CA GLU A 64 4.24 -7.51 8.10
C GLU A 64 3.37 -6.85 9.17
N ASN A 65 2.27 -7.49 9.60
CA ASN A 65 1.39 -7.04 10.69
C ASN A 65 1.09 -5.53 10.65
N LYS A 66 0.60 -5.01 9.52
CA LYS A 66 0.35 -3.57 9.36
C LYS A 66 -0.87 -3.12 10.17
N VAL A 67 -0.67 -2.02 10.87
CA VAL A 67 -1.70 -1.31 11.64
C VAL A 67 -1.72 0.14 11.18
N TYR A 68 -2.91 0.67 10.94
CA TYR A 68 -3.18 2.05 10.58
C TYR A 68 -4.16 2.64 11.59
N HIS A 69 -4.07 3.94 11.84
CA HIS A 69 -5.04 4.66 12.65
C HIS A 69 -5.88 5.52 11.70
N ILE A 70 -7.20 5.42 11.82
CA ILE A 70 -8.14 6.18 10.99
C ILE A 70 -9.16 6.87 11.89
N ASP A 71 -9.53 8.08 11.49
CA ASP A 71 -10.51 8.85 12.22
C ASP A 71 -11.90 8.20 12.13
N PRO A 72 -12.54 7.80 13.25
CA PRO A 72 -13.87 7.22 13.24
C PRO A 72 -14.93 8.16 12.64
N LYS A 73 -14.69 9.48 12.59
CA LYS A 73 -15.63 10.45 12.02
C LYS A 73 -15.60 10.50 10.49
N ALA A 74 -14.55 9.99 9.84
CA ALA A 74 -14.50 9.87 8.38
C ALA A 74 -15.62 8.94 7.84
N GLY A 75 -16.15 8.06 8.69
CA GLY A 75 -17.31 7.20 8.42
C GLY A 75 -17.03 6.03 7.45
N SER A 76 -16.15 6.21 6.48
CA SER A 76 -15.68 5.17 5.57
C SER A 76 -14.30 5.50 5.02
N PHE A 77 -13.58 4.50 4.55
CA PHE A 77 -12.29 4.67 3.89
C PHE A 77 -12.16 3.73 2.71
N ASP A 78 -11.33 4.13 1.75
CA ASP A 78 -11.12 3.40 0.52
C ASP A 78 -9.80 2.63 0.53
N ILE A 79 -9.80 1.45 -0.09
CA ILE A 79 -8.61 0.64 -0.33
C ILE A 79 -8.53 0.36 -1.83
N THR A 80 -7.37 0.56 -2.41
CA THR A 80 -7.10 0.25 -3.83
C THR A 80 -6.25 -1.00 -3.93
N PHE A 81 -6.74 -1.99 -4.67
CA PHE A 81 -6.02 -3.19 -5.06
C PHE A 81 -5.50 -3.06 -6.49
N SER A 82 -4.34 -3.63 -6.78
CA SER A 82 -3.77 -3.62 -8.14
C SER A 82 -3.16 -4.96 -8.52
N ASN A 83 -3.16 -5.23 -9.82
CA ASN A 83 -2.46 -6.37 -10.44
C ASN A 83 -0.98 -6.08 -10.75
N SER A 84 -0.44 -4.97 -10.23
CA SER A 84 0.87 -4.44 -10.62
C SER A 84 1.72 -4.07 -9.41
N ALA A 85 3.04 -4.21 -9.54
CA ALA A 85 4.00 -3.62 -8.61
C ALA A 85 4.45 -2.22 -9.08
N ASP A 86 4.45 -1.98 -10.39
CA ASP A 86 4.66 -0.70 -11.04
C ASP A 86 4.17 -0.76 -12.51
N SER A 87 4.40 0.31 -13.28
CA SER A 87 3.95 0.43 -14.67
C SER A 87 4.51 -0.62 -15.65
N LYS A 88 5.56 -1.37 -15.26
CA LYS A 88 6.20 -2.39 -16.10
C LYS A 88 6.03 -3.80 -15.54
N ARG A 89 5.75 -3.94 -14.25
CA ARG A 89 5.57 -5.22 -13.55
C ARG A 89 4.09 -5.46 -13.30
N ILE A 90 3.44 -6.12 -14.26
CA ILE A 90 1.99 -6.38 -14.28
C ILE A 90 1.74 -7.87 -14.40
N THR A 91 0.78 -8.39 -13.63
CA THR A 91 0.30 -9.77 -13.73
C THR A 91 -0.44 -9.96 -15.05
N GLN A 92 -0.02 -10.93 -15.86
CA GLN A 92 -0.58 -11.14 -17.19
C GLN A 92 -1.96 -11.82 -17.16
N LYS A 93 -2.22 -12.64 -16.15
CA LYS A 93 -3.51 -13.31 -15.94
C LYS A 93 -4.42 -12.50 -15.04
N ALA A 94 -5.73 -12.65 -15.25
CA ALA A 94 -6.73 -12.06 -14.37
C ALA A 94 -6.60 -12.63 -12.95
N ILE A 95 -6.76 -11.76 -11.95
CA ILE A 95 -6.69 -12.11 -10.52
C ILE A 95 -8.09 -12.06 -9.95
N THR A 96 -8.65 -13.20 -9.57
CA THR A 96 -9.88 -13.24 -8.76
C THR A 96 -9.50 -13.23 -7.29
N PHE A 97 -10.18 -12.42 -6.49
CA PHE A 97 -9.92 -12.32 -5.06
C PHE A 97 -11.20 -12.02 -4.28
N ASP A 98 -11.16 -12.34 -2.99
CA ASP A 98 -12.22 -12.10 -2.04
C ASP A 98 -11.71 -11.20 -0.91
N ILE A 99 -12.59 -10.38 -0.35
CA ILE A 99 -12.29 -9.51 0.78
C ILE A 99 -13.18 -9.91 1.96
N ASN A 100 -12.56 -10.17 3.10
CA ASN A 100 -13.21 -10.35 4.38
C ASN A 100 -12.95 -9.13 5.27
N VAL A 101 -14.01 -8.61 5.89
CA VAL A 101 -13.96 -7.45 6.77
C VAL A 101 -14.52 -7.86 8.13
N GLU A 102 -13.74 -7.66 9.18
CA GLU A 102 -14.17 -7.84 10.57
C GLU A 102 -14.31 -6.45 11.22
N GLY A 103 -15.44 -6.19 11.89
CA GLY A 103 -15.73 -4.90 12.52
C GLY A 103 -16.16 -3.79 11.56
N GLY A 104 -16.58 -4.16 10.35
CA GLY A 104 -17.10 -3.26 9.34
C GLY A 104 -17.72 -4.01 8.16
N THR A 105 -18.19 -3.25 7.18
CA THR A 105 -18.84 -3.75 5.97
C THR A 105 -18.17 -3.23 4.71
N LEU A 106 -18.18 -4.06 3.67
CA LEU A 106 -17.71 -3.73 2.33
C LEU A 106 -18.93 -3.34 1.48
N THR A 107 -18.83 -2.23 0.74
CA THR A 107 -19.92 -1.83 -0.16
C THR A 107 -19.94 -2.73 -1.40
N SER A 108 -20.88 -3.68 -1.43
CA SER A 108 -21.35 -4.49 -2.57
C SER A 108 -20.35 -4.76 -3.69
N ALA A 109 -19.30 -5.53 -3.37
CA ALA A 109 -18.34 -6.05 -4.32
C ALA A 109 -18.39 -7.58 -4.29
N GLU A 110 -19.22 -8.17 -5.17
CA GLU A 110 -19.19 -9.61 -5.42
C GLU A 110 -18.30 -9.90 -6.65
N ASN A 111 -17.53 -10.98 -6.59
CA ASN A 111 -16.68 -11.45 -7.70
C ASN A 111 -15.62 -10.42 -8.15
N LEU A 112 -14.79 -9.95 -7.22
CA LEU A 112 -13.72 -8.99 -7.53
C LEU A 112 -12.67 -9.62 -8.46
N ILE A 113 -12.41 -8.93 -9.57
CA ILE A 113 -11.48 -9.36 -10.61
C ILE A 113 -10.62 -8.17 -11.01
N LEU A 114 -9.30 -8.34 -10.91
CA LEU A 114 -8.35 -7.46 -11.60
C LEU A 114 -8.00 -8.12 -12.94
N ASN A 115 -8.23 -7.42 -14.05
CA ASN A 115 -7.92 -7.92 -15.38
C ASN A 115 -6.41 -8.11 -15.56
N GLY A 116 -6.03 -9.05 -16.42
CA GLY A 116 -4.63 -9.25 -16.79
C GLY A 116 -4.18 -8.37 -17.96
N SER A 117 -2.95 -8.57 -18.41
CA SER A 117 -2.33 -7.96 -19.62
C SER A 117 -2.06 -6.45 -19.56
N SER A 118 -2.82 -5.67 -18.81
CA SER A 118 -2.59 -4.24 -18.55
C SER A 118 -2.73 -3.93 -17.06
N LYS A 119 -2.18 -2.80 -16.63
CA LYS A 119 -2.37 -2.32 -15.25
C LYS A 119 -3.87 -2.17 -15.00
N ASP A 120 -4.34 -2.79 -13.93
CA ASP A 120 -5.72 -2.68 -13.48
C ASP A 120 -5.75 -2.39 -11.98
N GLU A 121 -6.79 -1.67 -11.58
CA GLU A 121 -7.00 -1.22 -10.20
C GLU A 121 -8.46 -1.36 -9.83
N GLU A 122 -8.70 -1.89 -8.63
CA GLU A 122 -10.03 -2.05 -8.07
C GLU A 122 -10.08 -1.29 -6.75
N LYS A 123 -11.01 -0.35 -6.65
CA LYS A 123 -11.17 0.49 -5.47
C LYS A 123 -12.40 0.04 -4.70
N VAL A 124 -12.22 -0.28 -3.43
CA VAL A 124 -13.31 -0.70 -2.54
C VAL A 124 -13.46 0.25 -1.36
N THR A 125 -14.70 0.41 -0.90
CA THR A 125 -15.02 1.27 0.25
C THR A 125 -15.45 0.41 1.43
N ILE A 126 -14.78 0.62 2.56
CA ILE A 126 -15.04 -0.03 3.84
C ILE A 126 -15.70 0.97 4.78
N THR A 127 -16.82 0.56 5.38
CA THR A 127 -17.55 1.31 6.39
C THR A 127 -17.45 0.55 7.71
N PRO A 128 -16.75 1.09 8.73
CA PRO A 128 -16.74 0.51 10.07
C PRO A 128 -18.15 0.32 10.64
N ASP A 129 -18.34 -0.74 11.43
CA ASP A 129 -19.61 -0.95 12.13
C ASP A 129 -19.77 0.10 13.24
N PRO A 130 -21.00 0.55 13.55
CA PRO A 130 -21.24 1.50 14.63
C PRO A 130 -20.67 1.00 15.98
N GLY A 131 -19.80 1.82 16.59
CA GLY A 131 -19.17 1.49 17.88
C GLY A 131 -18.01 0.51 17.81
N SER A 132 -17.60 0.08 16.61
CA SER A 132 -16.34 -0.64 16.43
C SER A 132 -15.18 0.26 16.84
N SER A 133 -14.16 -0.32 17.50
CA SER A 133 -12.89 0.36 17.79
C SER A 133 -11.79 -0.04 16.80
N LYS A 134 -12.06 -1.02 15.94
CA LYS A 134 -11.08 -1.57 15.01
C LYS A 134 -11.75 -2.30 13.84
N VAL A 135 -11.25 -2.09 12.64
CA VAL A 135 -11.60 -2.86 11.44
C VAL A 135 -10.41 -3.69 11.00
N THR A 136 -10.61 -4.97 10.73
CA THR A 136 -9.57 -5.82 10.12
C THR A 136 -10.00 -6.19 8.72
N VAL A 137 -9.16 -5.87 7.72
CA VAL A 137 -9.43 -6.19 6.31
C VAL A 137 -8.43 -7.24 5.85
N THR A 138 -8.94 -8.34 5.30
CA THR A 138 -8.15 -9.42 4.73
C THR A 138 -8.58 -9.65 3.29
N ALA A 139 -7.66 -9.56 2.35
CA ALA A 139 -7.90 -9.82 0.93
C ALA A 139 -7.13 -11.07 0.50
N SER A 140 -7.80 -12.04 -0.12
CA SER A 140 -7.22 -13.32 -0.52
C SER A 140 -7.48 -13.61 -1.99
N SER A 141 -6.42 -13.74 -2.79
CA SER A 141 -6.55 -14.15 -4.18
C SER A 141 -6.76 -15.66 -4.30
N SER A 142 -7.63 -16.07 -5.24
CA SER A 142 -7.95 -17.46 -5.53
C SER A 142 -7.37 -17.92 -6.87
N THR A 143 -7.21 -17.01 -7.84
CA THR A 143 -6.60 -17.27 -9.16
C THR A 143 -5.67 -16.12 -9.57
N PRO A 144 -4.64 -16.37 -10.42
CA PRO A 144 -4.07 -17.67 -10.75
C PRO A 144 -3.29 -18.31 -9.59
N TYR A 145 -2.90 -17.50 -8.59
CA TYR A 145 -2.16 -17.95 -7.41
C TYR A 145 -2.80 -17.42 -6.13
N LYS A 146 -2.52 -18.10 -5.02
CA LYS A 146 -2.98 -17.70 -3.70
C LYS A 146 -2.00 -16.73 -3.06
N LYS A 147 -2.49 -15.54 -2.70
CA LYS A 147 -1.80 -14.57 -1.85
C LYS A 147 -2.82 -13.94 -0.93
N THR A 148 -2.40 -13.68 0.32
CA THR A 148 -3.23 -13.01 1.31
C THR A 148 -2.55 -11.73 1.74
N LEU A 149 -3.29 -10.63 1.68
CA LEU A 149 -2.90 -9.33 2.21
C LEU A 149 -3.79 -9.00 3.40
N LYS A 150 -3.24 -8.35 4.41
CA LYS A 150 -3.96 -8.00 5.65
C LYS A 150 -3.50 -6.65 6.19
N ALA A 151 -4.44 -5.91 6.77
CA ALA A 151 -4.16 -4.74 7.60
C ALA A 151 -5.23 -4.61 8.70
N GLU A 152 -4.83 -4.01 9.83
CA GLU A 152 -5.74 -3.58 10.88
C GLU A 152 -5.87 -2.05 10.87
N PHE A 153 -7.09 -1.55 11.04
CA PHE A 153 -7.42 -0.13 11.09
C PHE A 153 -8.02 0.17 12.46
N VAL A 154 -7.27 0.83 13.32
CA VAL A 154 -7.71 1.25 14.65
C VAL A 154 -8.51 2.54 14.51
N LEU A 155 -9.73 2.53 15.06
CA LEU A 155 -10.67 3.65 15.01
C LEU A 155 -10.45 4.50 16.25
N GLU A 156 -9.54 5.46 16.13
CA GLU A 156 -9.23 6.42 17.19
C GLU A 156 -9.38 7.84 16.63
N PRO A 157 -9.93 8.78 17.41
CA PRO A 157 -10.03 10.17 16.98
C PRO A 157 -8.66 10.69 16.56
N GLY A 158 -8.62 11.44 15.45
CA GLY A 158 -7.39 12.08 14.99
C GLY A 158 -6.98 13.25 15.89
N ASN A 159 -6.31 14.24 15.31
CA ASN A 159 -6.05 15.48 16.03
C ASN A 159 -7.37 16.25 16.28
N GLN A 160 -7.57 16.70 17.51
CA GLN A 160 -8.81 17.36 17.94
C GLN A 160 -8.51 18.64 18.71
N TYR A 161 -9.49 19.54 18.74
CA TYR A 161 -9.43 20.72 19.60
C TYR A 161 -10.80 21.07 20.17
N SER A 162 -10.80 21.78 21.29
CA SER A 162 -11.98 22.38 21.91
C SER A 162 -11.64 23.75 22.48
N ILE A 163 -12.64 24.61 22.66
CA ILE A 163 -12.45 25.90 23.33
C ILE A 163 -13.45 26.01 24.46
N GLU A 164 -12.91 26.19 25.66
CA GLU A 164 -13.68 26.62 26.82
C GLU A 164 -13.55 28.14 26.97
N ASP A 165 -14.68 28.83 26.94
CA ASP A 165 -14.75 30.27 27.14
C ASP A 165 -15.97 30.63 28.00
N ALA A 166 -15.94 31.81 28.60
CA ALA A 166 -17.07 32.39 29.30
C ALA A 166 -17.26 33.84 28.87
N GLU A 167 -18.52 34.26 28.75
CA GLU A 167 -18.84 35.67 28.57
C GLU A 167 -18.24 36.52 29.68
N ASN A 168 -17.79 37.73 29.33
CA ASN A 168 -17.11 38.66 30.22
C ASN A 168 -15.72 38.19 30.71
N ASN A 169 -15.16 37.12 30.15
CA ASN A 169 -13.78 36.73 30.39
C ASN A 169 -12.83 37.34 29.34
N ARG A 170 -11.62 37.70 29.76
CA ARG A 170 -10.54 38.15 28.86
C ARG A 170 -9.72 37.00 28.28
N ALA A 171 -9.91 35.79 28.77
CA ALA A 171 -9.18 34.62 28.32
C ALA A 171 -10.16 33.48 27.95
N ALA A 172 -9.86 32.80 26.86
CA ALA A 172 -10.43 31.50 26.51
C ALA A 172 -9.31 30.45 26.57
N VAL A 173 -9.68 29.20 26.76
CA VAL A 173 -8.76 28.07 26.85
C VAL A 173 -8.97 27.16 25.64
N LEU A 174 -7.97 27.11 24.77
CA LEU A 174 -7.92 26.18 23.65
C LEU A 174 -7.21 24.90 24.10
N THR A 175 -7.93 23.79 24.11
CA THR A 175 -7.36 22.46 24.35
C THR A 175 -7.13 21.79 23.01
N ILE A 176 -5.94 21.22 22.80
CA ILE A 176 -5.55 20.54 21.57
C ILE A 176 -5.07 19.15 21.93
N THR A 177 -5.69 18.12 21.36
CA THR A 177 -5.25 16.73 21.44
C THR A 177 -4.51 16.39 20.15
N CYS A 178 -3.22 16.15 20.24
CA CYS A 178 -2.38 15.71 19.12
C CYS A 178 -2.10 14.22 19.24
N VAL A 179 -2.71 13.41 18.37
CA VAL A 179 -2.38 11.98 18.22
C VAL A 179 -1.18 11.82 17.28
N GLU A 180 -1.12 12.64 16.23
CA GLU A 180 0.03 12.74 15.32
C GLU A 180 0.55 14.19 15.29
N THR A 181 1.85 14.36 15.49
CA THR A 181 2.51 15.67 15.51
C THR A 181 2.94 16.06 14.09
N PRO A 182 2.37 17.09 13.45
CA PRO A 182 2.84 17.54 12.15
C PRO A 182 4.29 18.04 12.25
N SER A 183 5.17 17.61 11.34
CA SER A 183 6.57 18.03 11.33
C SER A 183 6.75 19.54 11.19
N ASP A 184 5.82 20.17 10.49
CA ASP A 184 5.78 21.61 10.25
C ASP A 184 4.86 22.36 11.21
N GLY A 185 4.43 21.75 12.32
CA GLY A 185 3.53 22.38 13.30
C GLY A 185 2.10 22.58 12.79
N ILE A 186 1.28 23.26 13.59
CA ILE A 186 -0.14 23.48 13.35
C ILE A 186 -0.36 24.98 13.15
N THR A 187 -0.93 25.36 12.01
CA THR A 187 -1.36 26.72 11.72
C THR A 187 -2.61 27.04 12.51
N LEU A 188 -2.55 28.05 13.36
CA LEU A 188 -3.64 28.55 14.18
C LEU A 188 -4.13 29.89 13.62
N ILE A 189 -5.32 29.87 13.02
CA ILE A 189 -6.01 31.06 12.54
C ILE A 189 -6.97 31.51 13.63
N VAL A 190 -6.70 32.67 14.22
CA VAL A 190 -7.51 33.24 15.30
C VAL A 190 -8.40 34.37 14.80
N PRO A 191 -9.58 34.60 15.43
CA PRO A 191 -10.42 35.74 15.08
C PRO A 191 -9.74 37.07 15.39
N SER A 192 -10.18 38.13 14.71
CA SER A 192 -9.75 39.49 15.02
C SER A 192 -9.97 39.81 16.51
N GLY A 193 -8.98 40.47 17.12
CA GLY A 193 -8.98 40.82 18.54
C GLY A 193 -8.61 39.67 19.49
N VAL A 194 -8.26 38.49 18.98
CA VAL A 194 -7.80 37.34 19.76
C VAL A 194 -6.32 37.10 19.48
N ILE A 195 -5.52 36.86 20.51
CA ILE A 195 -4.12 36.45 20.37
C ILE A 195 -3.81 35.33 21.36
N PRO A 196 -2.96 34.35 21.02
CA PRO A 196 -2.44 33.44 22.01
C PRO A 196 -1.53 34.14 23.02
N ASP A 197 -1.37 33.54 24.20
CA ASP A 197 -0.43 34.02 25.22
C ASP A 197 1.02 34.00 24.69
N ALA A 198 1.64 35.18 24.66
CA ALA A 198 3.01 35.37 24.18
C ALA A 198 4.08 34.71 25.05
N ALA A 199 3.74 34.32 26.29
CA ALA A 199 4.65 33.53 27.14
C ALA A 199 4.76 32.06 26.71
N ASN A 200 3.85 31.58 25.85
CA ASN A 200 3.87 30.21 25.38
C ASN A 200 4.96 30.01 24.32
N THR A 201 6.03 29.29 24.68
CA THR A 201 7.17 29.03 23.81
C THR A 201 6.90 28.07 22.67
N MET A 202 5.75 27.38 22.68
CA MET A 202 5.31 26.53 21.57
C MET A 202 4.58 27.31 20.48
N ILE A 203 4.32 28.61 20.68
CA ILE A 203 3.62 29.46 19.73
C ILE A 203 4.59 30.47 19.12
N THR A 204 4.61 30.54 17.79
CA THR A 204 5.34 31.57 17.03
C THR A 204 4.35 32.37 16.22
N LYS A 205 4.57 33.69 16.09
CA LYS A 205 3.77 34.53 15.20
C LYS A 205 4.43 34.58 13.83
N GLU A 206 3.68 34.24 12.79
CA GLU A 206 4.14 34.22 11.40
C GLU A 206 4.06 35.62 10.76
N GLN A 207 4.74 35.79 9.63
CA GLN A 207 4.83 37.10 8.93
C GLN A 207 3.48 37.59 8.39
N ASP A 208 2.60 36.65 8.02
CA ASP A 208 1.24 36.94 7.56
C ASP A 208 0.26 37.28 8.69
N GLY A 209 0.72 37.24 9.95
CA GLY A 209 -0.08 37.51 11.13
C GLY A 209 -0.80 36.29 11.70
N SER A 210 -0.68 35.11 11.07
CA SER A 210 -1.13 33.85 11.65
C SER A 210 -0.21 33.40 12.80
N PHE A 211 -0.66 32.39 13.55
CA PHE A 211 0.13 31.79 14.62
C PHE A 211 0.46 30.35 14.26
N LYS A 212 1.64 29.91 14.67
CA LYS A 212 2.11 28.54 14.47
C LYS A 212 2.33 27.89 15.83
N PHE A 213 1.61 26.81 16.08
CA PHE A 213 1.75 25.99 17.28
C PHE A 213 2.59 24.74 16.96
N SER A 214 3.71 24.57 17.66
CA SER A 214 4.67 23.48 17.39
C SER A 214 4.73 22.50 18.58
N PRO A 215 3.80 21.54 18.67
CA PRO A 215 3.89 20.46 19.65
C PRO A 215 5.14 19.62 19.39
N LYS A 216 5.79 19.14 20.45
CA LYS A 216 7.04 18.36 20.34
C LYS A 216 6.81 16.87 20.22
N GLU A 217 5.66 16.40 20.70
CA GLU A 217 5.28 14.99 20.76
C GLU A 217 3.76 14.88 20.69
N SER A 218 3.23 13.66 20.70
CA SER A 218 1.80 13.44 20.86
C SER A 218 1.40 13.73 22.30
N GLY A 219 0.17 14.21 22.50
CA GLY A 219 -0.33 14.56 23.83
C GLY A 219 -1.42 15.61 23.81
N VAL A 220 -1.82 16.03 25.01
CA VAL A 220 -2.82 17.08 25.22
C VAL A 220 -2.11 18.37 25.60
N TYR A 221 -2.43 19.44 24.88
CA TYR A 221 -1.87 20.77 25.04
C TYR A 221 -2.96 21.77 25.37
N THR A 222 -2.60 22.78 26.15
CA THR A 222 -3.51 23.85 26.53
C THR A 222 -2.87 25.19 26.18
N LEU A 223 -3.58 25.97 25.38
CA LEU A 223 -3.17 27.31 24.96
C LEU A 223 -4.17 28.33 25.50
N VAL A 224 -3.67 29.39 26.13
CA VAL A 224 -4.51 30.52 26.56
C VAL A 224 -4.66 31.48 25.39
N LEU A 225 -5.90 31.81 25.05
CA LEU A 225 -6.25 32.81 24.04
C LEU A 225 -6.75 34.08 24.74
N LEU A 226 -6.03 35.18 24.58
CA LEU A 226 -6.37 36.49 25.13
C LEU A 226 -7.27 37.25 24.16
N LYS A 227 -8.41 37.73 24.67
CA LYS A 227 -9.44 38.45 23.92
C LYS A 227 -9.38 39.94 24.25
N LYS A 228 -9.48 40.77 23.22
CA LYS A 228 -9.66 42.22 23.34
C LYS A 228 -11.08 42.58 23.80
N GLU A 229 -12.08 41.87 23.27
CA GLU A 229 -13.51 42.03 23.56
C GLU A 229 -13.95 40.88 24.47
N VAL A 230 -14.54 41.20 25.62
CA VAL A 230 -14.87 40.19 26.66
C VAL A 230 -16.22 39.52 26.40
N GLU A 231 -17.04 40.15 25.58
CA GLU A 231 -18.36 39.73 25.13
C GLU A 231 -18.26 38.65 24.04
N LYS A 232 -17.12 38.58 23.35
CA LYS A 232 -16.87 37.57 22.33
C LYS A 232 -16.76 36.19 22.98
N ASN A 233 -17.68 35.29 22.65
CA ASN A 233 -17.66 33.90 23.11
C ASN A 233 -17.01 33.01 22.05
N LEU A 234 -15.85 32.44 22.39
CA LEU A 234 -15.10 31.53 21.54
C LEU A 234 -15.43 30.06 21.79
N SER A 235 -16.40 29.75 22.67
CA SER A 235 -16.72 28.38 23.06
C SER A 235 -16.98 27.49 21.84
N ARG A 236 -16.31 26.33 21.83
CA ARG A 236 -16.45 25.30 20.81
C ARG A 236 -16.42 23.94 21.49
N PRO A 237 -17.40 23.06 21.23
CA PRO A 237 -17.26 21.67 21.63
C PRO A 237 -16.06 21.05 20.92
N GLU A 238 -15.64 19.87 21.39
CA GLU A 238 -14.59 19.10 20.75
C GLU A 238 -14.89 18.89 19.26
N LYS A 239 -13.91 19.23 18.42
CA LYS A 239 -13.97 19.16 16.96
C LYS A 239 -12.65 18.62 16.42
N ASP A 240 -12.71 17.86 15.33
CA ASP A 240 -11.50 17.42 14.65
C ASP A 240 -10.88 18.58 13.87
N PHE A 241 -9.60 18.43 13.54
CA PHE A 241 -8.93 19.39 12.68
C PHE A 241 -9.58 19.36 11.29
N GLU A 242 -9.86 20.53 10.72
CA GLU A 242 -10.45 20.61 9.37
C GLU A 242 -9.44 20.16 8.30
N GLU A 243 -8.16 20.44 8.54
CA GLU A 243 -7.02 20.00 7.75
C GLU A 243 -5.94 19.52 8.74
N ALA A 244 -5.13 18.52 8.36
CA ALA A 244 -4.23 17.81 9.28
C ALA A 244 -3.28 18.72 10.11
N ASP A 245 -2.98 19.92 9.61
CA ASP A 245 -2.04 20.89 10.15
C ASP A 245 -2.66 22.28 10.39
N LYS A 246 -3.99 22.38 10.53
CA LYS A 246 -4.66 23.68 10.68
C LYS A 246 -5.85 23.66 11.63
N ILE A 247 -5.90 24.68 12.49
CA ILE A 247 -7.04 25.02 13.34
C ILE A 247 -7.52 26.41 12.94
N ASP A 248 -8.72 26.48 12.36
CA ASP A 248 -9.39 27.74 12.05
C ASP A 248 -10.49 28.06 13.07
N LEU A 249 -10.24 29.08 13.89
CA LEU A 249 -11.16 29.53 14.93
C LEU A 249 -12.11 30.64 14.46
N THR A 250 -11.98 31.09 13.20
CA THR A 250 -12.85 32.09 12.58
C THR A 250 -14.14 31.47 12.03
N ALA A 251 -14.11 30.17 11.72
CA ALA A 251 -15.26 29.44 11.22
C ALA A 251 -16.32 29.23 12.33
N GLY A 252 -17.55 29.65 12.04
CA GLY A 252 -18.73 29.36 12.86
C GLY A 252 -18.88 30.23 14.10
N GLU A 253 -18.71 31.56 14.01
CA GLU A 253 -19.26 32.48 15.01
C GLU A 253 -20.68 32.01 15.38
N ALA A 254 -20.83 31.50 16.61
CA ALA A 254 -22.16 31.18 17.12
C ALA A 254 -22.87 32.53 17.22
N GLN A 255 -23.92 32.68 16.41
CA GLN A 255 -24.90 33.75 16.61
C GLN A 255 -25.52 33.66 17.99
#